data_AF-L0GSB8-F1
#
_entry.id   AF-L0GSB8-F1
#
_cell.length_a   1.000
_cell.length_b   1.000
_cell.length_c   1.000
_cell.angle_alpha   90.00
_cell.angle_beta   90.00
_cell.angle_gamma   90.00
#
_symmetry.space_group_name_H-M   'P 1'
#
loop_
_entity.id
_entity.type
_entity.pdbx_description
1 polymer ?
#
loop_
_entity_poly.entity_id
_entity_poly.type
_entity_poly.pdbx_seq_one_letter_code
_entity_poly.pdbx_strand_id
1 'polypeptide(L)'
;MARYADRFRRARGDTLIEALVAILLMAILGFGLAYGASRALNAQRGLAVQSRAIMEMRDYLQNQDDLLCEPGTAMSWTHDIAGKTITFEVTCEQREIEVDGGAVTVWLPTTVATQSSDTSMALFGGDGRVAFTLE
;
A
#
# COMPACT_ATOMS: atom_id res chain seq x y z
N MET A 1 57.74 -37.57 22.57
CA MET A 1 56.66 -37.58 21.55
C MET A 1 55.24 -37.64 22.13
N ALA A 2 54.99 -38.29 23.28
CA ALA A 2 53.64 -38.37 23.89
C ALA A 2 52.95 -37.02 24.17
N ARG A 3 53.70 -35.99 24.61
CA ARG A 3 53.14 -34.64 24.87
C ARG A 3 52.64 -33.89 23.61
N TYR A 4 53.03 -34.32 22.41
CA TYR A 4 52.59 -33.69 21.16
C TYR A 4 51.24 -34.26 20.69
N ALA A 5 51.02 -35.57 20.86
CA ALA A 5 49.76 -36.24 20.52
C ALA A 5 48.57 -35.76 21.38
N ASP A 6 48.81 -35.48 22.67
CA ASP A 6 47.78 -34.93 23.57
C ASP A 6 47.37 -33.50 23.21
N ARG A 7 48.32 -32.65 22.80
CA ARG A 7 48.01 -31.29 22.33
C ARG A 7 47.23 -31.31 21.02
N PHE A 8 47.53 -32.25 20.13
CA PHE A 8 46.82 -32.40 18.85
C PHE A 8 45.37 -32.88 19.04
N ARG A 9 45.10 -33.75 20.03
CA ARG A 9 43.74 -34.19 20.37
C ARG A 9 42.91 -33.07 20.99
N ARG A 10 43.47 -32.26 21.89
CA ARG A 10 42.77 -31.08 22.42
C ARG A 10 42.49 -30.04 21.35
N ALA A 11 43.46 -29.73 20.50
CA ALA A 11 43.28 -28.80 19.39
C ALA A 11 42.17 -29.26 18.42
N ARG A 12 42.07 -30.56 18.11
CA ARG A 12 40.97 -31.10 17.30
C ARG A 12 39.60 -30.97 17.97
N GLY A 13 39.52 -31.18 19.29
CA GLY A 13 38.29 -31.00 20.06
C GLY A 13 37.83 -29.54 20.07
N ASP A 14 38.76 -28.63 20.33
CA ASP A 14 38.48 -27.19 20.40
C ASP A 14 38.04 -26.64 19.03
N THR A 15 38.67 -27.06 17.93
CA THR A 15 38.26 -26.65 16.57
C THR A 15 36.85 -27.11 16.19
N LEU A 16 36.39 -28.24 16.73
CA LEU A 16 35.08 -28.81 16.44
C LEU A 16 33.98 -28.05 17.20
N ILE A 17 34.27 -27.66 18.45
CA ILE A 17 33.40 -26.79 19.25
C ILE A 17 33.34 -25.38 18.65
N GLU A 18 34.47 -24.83 18.21
CA GLU A 18 34.54 -23.53 17.57
C GLU A 18 33.70 -23.48 16.28
N ALA A 19 33.82 -24.50 15.43
CA ALA A 19 32.99 -24.63 14.22
C ALA A 19 31.49 -24.77 14.55
N LEU A 20 31.14 -25.53 15.59
CA LEU A 20 29.75 -25.71 16.01
C LEU A 20 29.15 -24.40 16.53
N VAL A 21 29.92 -23.63 17.31
CA VAL A 21 29.51 -22.30 17.77
C VAL A 21 29.36 -21.33 16.59
N ALA A 22 30.29 -21.34 15.63
CA ALA A 22 30.18 -20.51 14.43
C ALA A 22 28.94 -20.84 13.60
N ILE A 23 28.64 -22.12 13.38
CA ILE A 23 27.44 -22.57 12.67
C ILE A 23 26.17 -22.20 13.45
N LEU A 24 26.17 -22.36 14.78
CA LEU A 24 25.04 -21.97 15.63
C LEU A 24 24.76 -20.47 15.54
N LEU A 25 25.80 -19.64 15.60
CA LEU A 25 25.67 -18.19 15.46
C LEU A 25 25.16 -17.81 14.07
N MET A 26 25.70 -18.42 13.01
CA MET A 26 25.21 -18.20 11.64
C MET A 26 23.74 -18.63 11.49
N ALA A 27 23.33 -19.73 12.11
CA ALA A 27 21.94 -20.19 12.08
C ALA A 27 20.99 -19.20 12.77
N ILE A 28 21.39 -18.66 13.94
CA ILE A 28 20.59 -17.66 14.67
C ILE A 28 20.48 -16.37 13.84
N LEU A 29 21.58 -15.90 13.25
CA LEU A 29 21.58 -14.73 12.37
C LEU A 29 20.70 -14.95 11.13
N GLY A 30 20.82 -16.11 10.48
CA GLY A 30 20.00 -16.48 9.33
C GLY A 30 18.50 -16.54 9.66
N PHE A 31 18.15 -17.07 10.85
CA PHE A 31 16.77 -17.09 11.31
C PHE A 31 16.21 -15.68 11.53
N GLY A 32 16.99 -14.79 12.15
CA GLY A 32 16.61 -13.39 12.33
C GLY A 32 16.37 -12.67 11.00
N LEU A 33 17.25 -12.89 10.02
CA LEU A 33 17.09 -12.34 8.67
C LEU A 33 15.86 -12.89 7.95
N ALA A 34 15.62 -14.20 8.01
CA ALA A 34 14.45 -14.83 7.40
C ALA A 34 13.14 -14.31 8.00
N TYR A 35 13.10 -14.11 9.32
CA TYR A 35 11.95 -13.54 10.02
C TYR A 35 11.69 -12.10 9.59
N GLY A 36 12.73 -11.26 9.55
CA GLY A 36 12.63 -9.88 9.08
C GLY A 36 12.18 -9.80 7.62
N ALA A 37 12.78 -10.60 6.74
CA ALA A 37 12.43 -10.66 5.32
C ALA A 37 10.97 -11.07 5.10
N SER A 38 10.47 -12.06 5.87
CA SER A 38 9.08 -12.49 5.79
C SER A 38 8.10 -11.37 6.12
N ARG A 39 8.38 -10.58 7.16
CA ARG A 39 7.57 -9.40 7.52
C ARG A 39 7.67 -8.30 6.48
N ALA A 40 8.87 -8.04 5.96
CA ALA A 40 9.09 -7.04 4.92
C ALA A 40 8.31 -7.38 3.63
N LEU A 41 8.32 -8.64 3.19
CA LEU A 41 7.55 -9.10 2.03
C LEU A 41 6.05 -8.94 2.23
N ASN A 42 5.53 -9.23 3.43
CA ASN A 42 4.12 -9.01 3.73
C ASN A 42 3.74 -7.52 3.72
N ALA A 43 4.59 -6.65 4.24
CA ALA A 43 4.39 -5.20 4.15
C ALA A 43 4.43 -4.71 2.69
N GLN A 44 5.38 -5.20 1.89
CA GLN A 44 5.49 -4.88 0.47
C GLN A 44 4.24 -5.31 -0.33
N ARG A 45 3.68 -6.48 -0.02
CA ARG A 45 2.41 -6.93 -0.65
C ARG A 45 1.27 -5.95 -0.39
N GLY A 46 1.14 -5.44 0.85
CA GLY A 46 0.14 -4.43 1.18
C GLY A 46 0.34 -3.14 0.38
N LEU A 47 1.58 -2.65 0.29
CA LEU A 47 1.91 -1.43 -0.47
C LEU A 47 1.66 -1.59 -1.99
N ALA A 48 1.96 -2.76 -2.55
CA ALA A 48 1.70 -3.05 -3.96
C ALA A 48 0.19 -3.03 -4.29
N VAL A 49 -0.65 -3.55 -3.39
CA VAL A 49 -2.11 -3.51 -3.56
C VAL A 49 -2.64 -2.08 -3.43
N GLN A 50 -2.17 -1.32 -2.44
CA GLN A 50 -2.62 0.06 -2.24
C GLN A 50 -2.22 0.98 -3.41
N SER A 51 -0.98 0.86 -3.90
CA SER A 51 -0.52 1.65 -5.04
C SER A 51 -1.30 1.33 -6.32
N ARG A 52 -1.60 0.05 -6.56
CA ARG A 52 -2.46 -0.37 -7.68
C ARG A 52 -3.86 0.22 -7.55
N ALA A 53 -4.44 0.14 -6.36
CA ALA A 53 -5.76 0.70 -6.09
C ALA A 53 -5.81 2.21 -6.35
N ILE A 54 -4.79 2.97 -5.94
CA ILE A 54 -4.69 4.40 -6.21
C ILE A 54 -4.56 4.70 -7.71
N MET A 55 -3.78 3.92 -8.45
CA MET A 55 -3.65 4.10 -9.90
C MET A 55 -4.96 3.79 -10.64
N GLU A 56 -5.64 2.70 -10.29
CA GLU A 56 -6.94 2.33 -10.86
C GLU A 56 -8.01 3.41 -10.54
N MET A 57 -8.03 3.94 -9.31
CA MET A 57 -8.91 5.07 -8.97
C MET A 57 -8.60 6.32 -9.79
N ARG A 58 -7.32 6.66 -9.96
CA ARG A 58 -6.91 7.83 -10.74
C ARG A 58 -7.30 7.69 -12.21
N ASP A 59 -7.01 6.56 -12.81
CA ASP A 59 -7.35 6.27 -14.21
C ASP A 59 -8.87 6.34 -14.41
N TYR A 60 -9.64 5.77 -13.47
CA TYR A 60 -11.09 5.85 -13.53
C TYR A 60 -11.60 7.31 -13.44
N LEU A 61 -11.09 8.09 -12.47
CA LEU A 61 -11.50 9.48 -12.31
C LEU A 61 -11.18 10.31 -13.56
N GLN A 62 -9.99 10.16 -14.14
CA GLN A 62 -9.58 10.85 -15.36
C GLN A 62 -10.44 10.46 -16.58
N ASN A 63 -10.93 9.23 -16.65
CA ASN A 63 -11.79 8.79 -17.75
C ASN A 63 -13.27 9.20 -17.56
N GLN A 64 -13.64 9.74 -16.40
CA GLN A 64 -15.02 10.13 -16.05
C GLN A 64 -15.21 11.65 -15.90
N ASP A 65 -14.20 12.45 -16.27
CA ASP A 65 -14.10 13.89 -16.01
C ASP A 65 -15.38 14.71 -16.32
N ASP A 66 -16.17 14.33 -17.33
CA ASP A 66 -17.38 15.07 -17.74
C ASP A 66 -18.67 14.63 -17.02
N LEU A 67 -18.71 13.44 -16.42
CA LEU A 67 -19.94 12.82 -15.88
C LEU A 67 -20.02 12.85 -14.35
N LEU A 68 -18.91 13.12 -13.67
CA LEU A 68 -18.78 13.05 -12.20
C LEU A 68 -19.73 14.01 -11.47
N CYS A 69 -20.01 15.17 -12.07
CA CYS A 69 -20.82 16.23 -11.46
C CYS A 69 -21.95 16.73 -12.36
N GLU A 70 -22.39 15.91 -13.32
CA GLU A 70 -23.48 16.29 -14.21
C GLU A 70 -24.82 16.34 -13.44
N PRO A 71 -25.64 17.40 -13.61
CA PRO A 71 -26.91 17.50 -12.91
C PRO A 71 -27.85 16.34 -13.29
N GLY A 72 -28.18 15.49 -12.32
CA GLY A 72 -29.08 14.35 -12.48
C GLY A 72 -28.41 12.98 -12.61
N THR A 73 -27.07 12.90 -12.58
CA THR A 73 -26.35 11.62 -12.47
C THR A 73 -26.22 11.18 -11.01
N ALA A 74 -26.09 9.87 -10.80
CA ALA A 74 -25.83 9.33 -9.48
C ALA A 74 -24.43 9.75 -9.03
N MET A 75 -24.35 10.50 -7.93
CA MET A 75 -23.09 10.90 -7.29
C MET A 75 -22.36 9.74 -6.60
N SER A 76 -22.77 8.51 -6.87
CA SER A 76 -22.09 7.31 -6.42
C SER A 76 -21.95 6.31 -7.57
N TRP A 77 -20.79 5.68 -7.64
CA TRP A 77 -20.53 4.61 -8.59
C TRP A 77 -19.76 3.50 -7.90
N THR A 78 -19.81 2.33 -8.51
CA THR A 78 -19.14 1.15 -8.00
C THR A 78 -18.11 0.67 -9.02
N HIS A 79 -16.89 0.40 -8.58
CA HIS A 79 -15.82 -0.11 -9.41
C HIS A 79 -15.05 -1.23 -8.70
N ASP A 80 -14.58 -2.20 -9.47
CA ASP A 80 -13.78 -3.31 -8.96
C ASP A 80 -12.31 -2.93 -8.95
N ILE A 81 -11.73 -2.83 -7.77
CA ILE A 81 -10.31 -2.52 -7.55
C ILE A 81 -9.64 -3.71 -6.92
N ALA A 82 -8.56 -4.21 -7.53
CA ALA A 82 -7.87 -5.40 -7.06
C ALA A 82 -8.80 -6.62 -6.79
N GLY A 83 -9.88 -6.77 -7.59
CA GLY A 83 -10.88 -7.84 -7.45
C GLY A 83 -11.86 -7.65 -6.28
N LYS A 84 -11.94 -6.43 -5.74
CA LYS A 84 -12.88 -6.04 -4.69
C LYS A 84 -13.74 -4.88 -5.18
N THR A 85 -15.05 -5.04 -5.03
CA THR A 85 -16.03 -4.03 -5.38
C THR A 85 -16.02 -2.90 -4.35
N ILE A 86 -15.73 -1.67 -4.79
CA ILE A 86 -15.74 -0.46 -3.96
C ILE A 86 -16.73 0.55 -4.51
N THR A 87 -17.52 1.12 -3.60
CA THR A 87 -18.41 2.24 -3.90
C THR A 87 -17.73 3.55 -3.55
N PHE A 88 -17.73 4.44 -4.52
CA PHE A 88 -17.26 5.81 -4.43
C PHE A 88 -18.44 6.75 -4.34
N GLU A 89 -18.24 7.82 -3.59
CA GLU A 89 -19.18 8.92 -3.43
C GLU A 89 -18.46 10.21 -3.79
N VAL A 90 -19.08 11.01 -4.65
CA VAL A 90 -18.60 12.33 -5.04
C VAL A 90 -19.50 13.39 -4.47
N THR A 91 -18.86 14.45 -3.98
CA THR A 91 -19.54 15.67 -3.58
C THR A 91 -19.15 16.73 -4.58
N CYS A 92 -20.15 17.35 -5.20
CA CYS A 92 -19.99 18.42 -6.16
C CYS A 92 -20.48 19.74 -5.56
N GLU A 93 -19.81 20.83 -5.92
CA GLU A 93 -20.21 22.19 -5.59
C GLU A 93 -20.48 22.97 -6.89
N GLN A 94 -21.56 23.75 -6.89
CA GLN A 94 -21.89 24.65 -7.99
C GLN A 94 -21.10 25.95 -7.82
N ARG A 95 -20.39 26.38 -8.87
CA ARG A 95 -19.69 27.67 -8.90
C ARG A 95 -20.06 28.47 -10.13
N GLU A 96 -20.08 29.78 -9.96
CA GLU A 96 -20.25 30.72 -11.05
C GLU A 96 -18.86 31.21 -11.49
N ILE A 97 -18.57 31.02 -12.76
CA ILE A 97 -17.30 31.36 -13.40
C ILE A 97 -17.62 32.41 -14.47
N GLU A 98 -16.92 33.53 -14.43
CA GLU A 98 -17.06 34.57 -15.45
C GLU A 98 -16.17 34.24 -16.66
N VAL A 99 -16.77 34.07 -17.83
CA VAL A 99 -16.08 33.86 -19.10
C VAL A 99 -16.51 34.96 -20.06
N ASP A 100 -15.56 35.82 -20.45
CA ASP A 100 -15.76 36.91 -21.40
C ASP A 100 -16.92 37.88 -21.03
N GLY A 101 -17.05 38.19 -19.72
CA GLY A 101 -18.09 39.09 -19.20
C GLY A 101 -19.48 38.45 -19.05
N GLY A 102 -19.62 37.17 -19.35
CA GLY A 102 -20.80 36.36 -19.06
C GLY A 102 -20.57 35.43 -17.89
N ALA A 103 -21.52 35.37 -16.95
CA ALA A 103 -21.47 34.41 -15.86
C ALA A 103 -21.97 33.03 -16.32
N VAL A 104 -21.15 32.00 -16.09
CA VAL A 104 -21.43 30.62 -16.43
C VAL A 104 -21.35 29.77 -15.17
N THR A 105 -22.42 29.04 -14.90
CA THR A 105 -22.46 28.11 -13.77
C THR A 105 -21.85 26.76 -14.16
N VAL A 106 -20.90 26.28 -13.38
CA VAL A 106 -20.25 24.97 -13.56
C VAL A 106 -20.33 24.16 -12.26
N TRP A 107 -20.53 22.86 -12.38
CA TRP A 107 -20.46 21.93 -11.25
C TRP A 107 -19.06 21.33 -11.18
N LEU A 108 -18.40 21.43 -10.02
CA LEU A 108 -17.05 20.93 -9.83
C LEU A 108 -16.99 19.92 -8.68
N PRO A 109 -16.26 18.80 -8.84
CA PRO A 109 -16.07 17.84 -7.76
C PRO A 109 -15.21 18.47 -6.66
N THR A 110 -15.71 18.46 -5.43
CA THR A 110 -15.00 18.96 -4.24
C THR A 110 -14.33 17.82 -3.49
N THR A 111 -15.00 16.67 -3.40
CA THR A 111 -14.44 15.48 -2.74
C THR A 111 -14.88 14.20 -3.42
N VAL A 112 -13.98 13.23 -3.52
CA VAL A 112 -14.27 11.82 -3.82
C VAL A 112 -13.92 11.01 -2.58
N ALA A 113 -14.83 10.21 -2.06
CA ALA A 113 -14.59 9.33 -0.92
C ALA A 113 -15.11 7.91 -1.17
N THR A 114 -14.45 6.91 -0.61
CA THR A 114 -15.02 5.56 -0.53
C THR A 114 -16.00 5.47 0.62
N GLN A 115 -17.05 4.66 0.49
CA GLN A 115 -17.89 4.32 1.65
C GLN A 115 -17.10 3.56 2.72
N SER A 116 -17.53 3.73 3.97
CA SER A 116 -16.98 2.99 5.09
C SER A 116 -17.37 1.53 5.01
N SER A 117 -16.40 0.68 4.68
CA SER A 117 -16.57 -0.76 4.51
C SER A 117 -15.30 -1.50 4.91
N ASP A 118 -15.44 -2.78 5.27
CA ASP A 118 -14.29 -3.66 5.55
C ASP A 118 -13.33 -3.73 4.36
N THR A 119 -13.87 -3.60 3.14
CA THR A 119 -13.10 -3.59 1.90
C THR A 119 -12.25 -2.33 1.76
N SER A 120 -12.84 -1.15 2.01
CA SER A 120 -12.12 0.13 2.00
C SER A 120 -11.04 0.14 3.08
N MET A 121 -11.36 -0.36 4.28
CA MET A 121 -10.41 -0.49 5.37
C MET A 121 -9.24 -1.43 5.03
N ALA A 122 -9.50 -2.56 4.37
CA ALA A 122 -8.47 -3.50 3.97
C ALA A 122 -7.54 -2.97 2.85
N LEU A 123 -8.06 -2.14 1.94
CA LEU A 123 -7.31 -1.62 0.80
C LEU A 123 -6.61 -0.29 1.08
N PHE A 124 -7.27 0.61 1.83
CA PHE A 124 -6.81 1.98 2.05
C PHE A 124 -6.44 2.27 3.51
N GLY A 125 -6.74 1.38 4.45
CA GLY A 125 -6.53 1.61 5.88
C GLY A 125 -7.59 2.51 6.52
N GLY A 126 -8.72 2.73 5.83
CA GLY A 126 -9.83 3.58 6.27
C GLY A 126 -10.71 3.97 5.08
N ASP A 127 -11.37 5.12 5.20
CA ASP A 127 -12.13 5.71 4.10
C ASP A 127 -11.16 6.51 3.21
N GLY A 128 -10.95 6.03 1.97
CA GLY A 128 -10.09 6.70 1.01
C GLY A 128 -10.75 7.99 0.55
N ARG A 129 -10.22 9.16 0.97
CA ARG A 129 -10.75 10.48 0.62
C ARG A 129 -9.73 11.29 -0.18
N VAL A 130 -10.18 11.84 -1.31
CA VAL A 130 -9.47 12.83 -2.12
C VAL A 130 -10.28 14.12 -2.08
N ALA A 131 -9.65 15.21 -1.67
CA ALA A 131 -10.26 16.54 -1.70
C ALA A 131 -9.60 17.35 -2.82
N PHE A 132 -10.41 18.01 -3.63
CA PHE A 132 -9.97 18.93 -4.66
C PHE A 132 -10.09 20.34 -4.10
N THR A 133 -8.95 20.98 -3.91
CA THR A 133 -8.88 22.40 -3.58
C THR A 133 -8.62 23.17 -4.87
N LEU A 134 -9.57 24.01 -5.24
CA LEU A 134 -9.40 24.99 -6.32
C LEU A 134 -8.82 26.25 -5.66
N GLU A 135 -7.53 26.50 -5.90
CA GLU A 135 -6.86 27.77 -5.56
C GLU A 135 -7.11 28.83 -6.63
#